data_AF-A0A7J3P4G5-F1
#
_entry.id   AF-A0A7J3P4G5-F1
#
_cell.length_a   1.000
_cell.length_b   1.000
_cell.length_c   1.000
_cell.angle_alpha   90.00
_cell.angle_beta   90.00
_cell.angle_gamma   90.00
#
_symmetry.space_group_name_H-M   'P 1'
#
loop_
_entity.id
_entity.type
_entity.pdbx_description
1 polymer ?
#
loop_
_entity_poly.entity_id
_entity_poly.type
_entity_poly.pdbx_seq_one_letter_code
_entity_poly.pdbx_strand_id
1 'polypeptide(L)'
;MSDRRALALILISGLAVRLAVAPFTGHSWDVYVWIKSAELFNAGFWNVYRVSEVPSFPWGFYSYPPVWLLITSAAYALAGGTSGGLERLVLAIKLPIVIADGLVALWVYRIAKLVGVRGRRRTLACAAYALNPLPVFISGVWGMFDPIATLFGLVGIELLIR
;
A
#
# COMPACT_ATOMS: atom_id res chain seq x y z
N MET A 1 0.06 30.64 4.95
CA MET A 1 -0.48 29.36 5.43
C MET A 1 0.54 28.73 6.39
N SER A 2 0.15 28.18 7.54
CA SER A 2 1.15 27.57 8.45
C SER A 2 1.71 26.27 7.86
N ASP A 3 2.99 25.95 8.15
CA ASP A 3 3.65 24.74 7.64
C ASP A 3 2.88 23.46 7.94
N ARG A 4 2.20 23.40 9.10
CA ARG A 4 1.34 22.28 9.48
C ARG A 4 0.11 22.15 8.57
N ARG A 5 -0.54 23.26 8.21
CA ARG A 5 -1.67 23.25 7.27
C ARG A 5 -1.23 22.83 5.88
N ALA A 6 -0.06 23.29 5.42
CA ALA A 6 0.50 22.86 4.14
C ALA A 6 0.78 21.36 4.11
N LEU A 7 1.44 20.83 5.15
CA LEU A 7 1.73 19.41 5.27
C LEU A 7 0.44 18.57 5.28
N ALA A 8 -0.57 18.97 6.07
CA ALA A 8 -1.85 18.29 6.12
C ALA A 8 -2.55 18.26 4.76
N LEU A 9 -2.60 19.41 4.05
CA LEU A 9 -3.21 19.48 2.72
C LEU A 9 -2.49 18.57 1.72
N ILE A 10 -1.16 18.56 1.70
CA ILE A 10 -0.37 17.69 0.82
C ILE A 10 -0.71 16.21 1.07
N LEU A 11 -0.71 15.78 2.34
CA LEU A 11 -0.99 14.39 2.70
C LEU A 11 -2.43 14.01 2.36
N ILE A 12 -3.40 14.86 2.70
CA ILE A 12 -4.82 14.64 2.40
C ILE A 12 -5.05 14.57 0.90
N SER A 13 -4.48 15.49 0.11
CA SER A 13 -4.60 15.47 -1.35
C SER A 13 -3.97 14.22 -1.95
N GLY A 14 -2.77 13.83 -1.50
CA GLY A 14 -2.10 12.61 -1.96
C GLY A 14 -2.91 11.34 -1.65
N LEU A 15 -3.48 11.25 -0.45
CA LEU A 15 -4.35 10.14 -0.06
C LEU A 15 -5.66 10.14 -0.84
N ALA A 16 -6.29 11.31 -1.01
CA ALA A 16 -7.55 11.44 -1.73
C ALA A 16 -7.44 10.98 -3.18
N VAL A 17 -6.36 11.36 -3.88
CA VAL A 17 -6.11 10.91 -5.26
C VAL A 17 -5.99 9.38 -5.32
N ARG A 18 -5.21 8.77 -4.42
CA ARG A 18 -5.04 7.31 -4.37
C ARG A 18 -6.34 6.58 -4.05
N LEU A 19 -7.08 7.05 -3.05
CA LEU A 19 -8.34 6.43 -2.63
C LEU A 19 -9.44 6.59 -3.69
N ALA A 20 -9.44 7.67 -4.46
CA ALA A 20 -10.40 7.88 -5.54
C ALA A 20 -10.24 6.86 -6.67
N VAL A 21 -9.00 6.43 -6.97
CA VAL A 21 -8.71 5.47 -8.06
C VAL A 21 -8.60 4.02 -7.57
N ALA A 22 -8.25 3.81 -6.30
CA ALA A 22 -8.02 2.49 -5.70
C ALA A 22 -9.11 1.44 -5.99
N PRO A 23 -10.41 1.69 -5.75
CA PRO A 23 -11.44 0.66 -5.94
C PRO A 23 -11.62 0.20 -7.39
N PHE A 24 -11.25 1.04 -8.37
CA PHE A 24 -11.61 0.85 -9.78
C PHE A 24 -10.45 0.33 -10.63
N THR A 25 -9.27 0.14 -10.03
CA THR A 25 -8.05 -0.19 -10.75
C THR A 25 -7.31 -1.31 -10.03
N GLY A 26 -6.39 -1.98 -10.73
CA GLY A 26 -5.58 -3.04 -10.15
C GLY A 26 -4.74 -3.70 -11.24
N HIS A 27 -3.50 -4.05 -10.94
CA HIS A 27 -2.74 -4.91 -11.84
C HIS A 27 -3.41 -6.29 -11.88
N SER A 28 -3.68 -6.78 -13.08
CA SER A 28 -4.49 -7.97 -13.31
C SER A 28 -3.94 -9.21 -12.61
N TRP A 29 -2.61 -9.32 -12.52
CA TRP A 29 -1.95 -10.43 -11.87
C TRP A 29 -1.93 -10.30 -10.35
N ASP A 30 -1.35 -9.20 -9.82
CA ASP A 30 -1.09 -9.10 -8.39
C ASP A 30 -2.39 -9.05 -7.58
N VAL A 31 -3.37 -8.25 -8.04
CA VAL A 31 -4.66 -8.17 -7.35
C VAL A 31 -5.41 -9.49 -7.42
N TYR A 32 -5.31 -10.23 -8.52
CA TYR A 32 -5.87 -11.57 -8.63
C TYR A 32 -5.23 -12.53 -7.60
N VAL A 33 -3.89 -12.53 -7.50
CA VAL A 33 -3.17 -13.34 -6.51
C VAL A 33 -3.61 -12.99 -5.09
N TRP A 34 -3.75 -11.70 -4.74
CA TRP A 34 -4.22 -11.26 -3.42
C TRP A 34 -5.60 -11.79 -3.09
N ILE A 35 -6.54 -11.66 -4.04
CA ILE A 35 -7.91 -12.11 -3.86
C ILE A 35 -7.95 -13.63 -3.73
N LYS A 36 -7.28 -14.35 -4.62
CA LYS A 36 -7.31 -15.82 -4.64
C LYS A 36 -6.59 -16.44 -3.45
N SER A 37 -5.45 -15.90 -3.03
CA SER A 37 -4.76 -16.41 -1.85
C SER A 37 -5.61 -16.21 -0.60
N ALA A 38 -6.26 -15.05 -0.48
CA ALA A 38 -7.16 -14.74 0.63
C ALA A 38 -8.43 -15.60 0.62
N GLU A 39 -9.03 -15.82 -0.56
CA GLU A 39 -10.20 -16.69 -0.74
C GLU A 39 -9.89 -18.12 -0.27
N LEU A 40 -8.79 -18.71 -0.77
CA LEU A 40 -8.36 -20.06 -0.38
C LEU A 40 -8.10 -20.17 1.13
N PHE A 41 -7.39 -19.20 1.68
CA PHE A 41 -7.07 -19.19 3.11
C PHE A 41 -8.34 -19.11 3.98
N ASN A 42 -9.27 -18.21 3.64
CA ASN A 42 -10.55 -18.08 4.35
C ASN A 42 -11.48 -19.29 4.15
N ALA A 43 -11.34 -20.03 3.06
CA ALA A 43 -12.07 -21.27 2.80
C ALA A 43 -11.49 -22.51 3.52
N GLY A 44 -10.43 -22.35 4.32
CA GLY A 44 -9.82 -23.44 5.09
C GLY A 44 -8.55 -24.02 4.47
N PHE A 45 -8.10 -23.53 3.30
CA PHE A 45 -6.84 -23.93 2.69
C PHE A 45 -5.68 -23.09 3.23
N TRP A 46 -5.22 -23.40 4.45
CA TRP A 46 -4.29 -22.53 5.18
C TRP A 46 -2.86 -22.51 4.61
N ASN A 47 -2.45 -23.54 3.86
CA ASN A 47 -1.13 -23.60 3.25
C ASN A 47 -1.17 -23.25 1.76
N VAL A 48 -1.40 -21.96 1.48
CA VAL A 48 -1.51 -21.42 0.10
C VAL A 48 -0.25 -21.64 -0.75
N TYR A 49 0.92 -21.84 -0.12
CA TYR A 49 2.19 -22.09 -0.80
C TYR A 49 2.26 -23.46 -1.50
N ARG A 50 1.31 -24.36 -1.23
CA ARG A 50 1.20 -25.64 -1.96
C ARG A 50 0.62 -25.48 -3.36
N VAL A 51 0.06 -24.32 -3.69
CA VAL A 51 -0.42 -24.01 -5.03
C VAL A 51 0.77 -23.56 -5.86
N SER A 52 1.22 -24.41 -6.80
CA SER A 52 2.35 -24.09 -7.67
C SER A 52 1.96 -23.13 -8.79
N GLU A 53 0.76 -23.28 -9.36
CA GLU A 53 0.29 -22.52 -10.52
C GLU A 53 -1.22 -22.28 -10.43
N VAL A 54 -1.69 -21.24 -11.12
CA VAL A 54 -3.11 -20.93 -11.31
C VAL A 54 -3.41 -20.82 -12.81
N PRO A 55 -4.66 -21.12 -13.23
CA PRO A 55 -5.03 -21.03 -14.64
C PRO A 55 -4.65 -19.67 -15.25
N SER A 56 -3.99 -19.70 -16.41
CA SER A 56 -3.51 -18.55 -17.18
C SER A 56 -2.19 -17.91 -16.71
N PHE A 57 -1.57 -18.40 -15.63
CA PHE A 57 -0.33 -17.81 -15.12
C PHE A 57 0.63 -18.89 -14.56
N PRO A 58 1.55 -19.40 -15.40
CA PRO A 58 2.46 -20.50 -15.03
C PRO A 58 3.65 -20.06 -14.17
N TRP A 59 3.73 -18.78 -13.79
CA TRP A 59 4.92 -18.19 -13.17
C TRP A 59 4.92 -18.25 -11.62
N GLY A 60 3.99 -18.98 -11.01
CA GLY A 60 3.81 -19.09 -9.56
C GLY A 60 2.47 -18.54 -9.08
N PHE A 61 2.14 -18.73 -7.80
CA PHE A 61 0.90 -18.20 -7.21
C PHE A 61 1.19 -17.18 -6.10
N TYR A 62 1.50 -17.65 -4.90
CA TYR A 62 1.75 -16.80 -3.74
C TYR A 62 3.16 -17.02 -3.22
N SER A 63 4.00 -15.99 -3.32
CA SER A 63 5.46 -16.10 -3.07
C SER A 63 5.94 -15.19 -1.94
N TYR A 64 5.02 -14.59 -1.18
CA TYR A 64 5.34 -13.58 -0.17
C TYR A 64 5.27 -14.15 1.25
N PRO A 65 5.87 -13.49 2.26
CA PRO A 65 5.75 -13.96 3.63
C PRO A 65 4.30 -13.98 4.14
N PRO A 66 3.98 -14.83 5.14
CA PRO A 66 2.60 -15.02 5.62
C PRO A 66 1.91 -13.74 6.11
N VAL A 67 2.65 -12.73 6.55
CA VAL A 67 2.07 -11.48 7.05
C VAL A 67 1.20 -10.80 5.99
N TRP A 68 1.63 -10.78 4.73
CA TRP A 68 0.82 -10.17 3.67
C TRP A 68 -0.44 -10.99 3.39
N LEU A 69 -0.37 -12.32 3.49
CA LEU A 69 -1.52 -13.22 3.35
C LEU A 69 -2.56 -12.95 4.43
N LEU A 70 -2.13 -12.73 5.67
CA LEU A 70 -3.05 -12.41 6.77
C LEU A 70 -3.73 -11.06 6.56
N ILE A 71 -3.02 -10.06 6.02
CA ILE A 71 -3.59 -8.75 5.69
C ILE A 71 -4.64 -8.89 4.59
N THR A 72 -4.32 -9.58 3.49
CA THR A 72 -5.29 -9.78 2.39
C THR A 72 -6.46 -10.66 2.81
N SER A 73 -6.24 -11.64 3.69
CA SER A 73 -7.30 -12.49 4.25
C SER A 73 -8.25 -11.71 5.14
N ALA A 74 -7.73 -10.81 5.98
CA ALA A 74 -8.56 -9.91 6.79
C ALA A 74 -9.35 -8.92 5.91
N ALA A 75 -8.71 -8.34 4.89
CA ALA A 75 -9.39 -7.49 3.92
C ALA A 75 -10.51 -8.22 3.19
N TYR A 76 -10.27 -9.48 2.79
CA TYR A 76 -11.27 -10.34 2.15
C TYR A 76 -12.48 -10.58 3.05
N ALA A 77 -12.25 -10.95 4.31
CA ALA A 77 -13.32 -11.17 5.28
C ALA A 77 -14.13 -9.89 5.54
N LEU A 78 -13.46 -8.76 5.76
CA LEU A 78 -14.11 -7.46 6.02
C LEU A 78 -14.91 -6.94 4.82
N ALA A 79 -14.47 -7.24 3.60
CA ALA A 79 -15.18 -6.86 2.38
C ALA A 79 -16.43 -7.72 2.12
N GLY A 80 -16.60 -8.86 2.80
CA GLY A 80 -17.65 -9.85 2.50
C GLY A 80 -17.27 -10.78 1.34
N GLY A 81 -15.96 -11.01 1.14
CA GLY A 81 -15.40 -11.82 0.07
C GLY A 81 -15.74 -11.28 -1.33
N THR A 82 -15.70 -12.17 -2.32
CA THR A 82 -16.09 -11.83 -3.71
C THR A 82 -17.56 -11.44 -3.85
N SER A 83 -18.43 -11.92 -2.95
CA SER A 83 -19.85 -11.56 -2.91
C SER A 83 -20.13 -10.12 -2.46
N GLY A 84 -19.19 -9.48 -1.76
CA GLY A 84 -19.34 -8.11 -1.25
C GLY A 84 -19.13 -7.00 -2.28
N GLY A 85 -18.79 -7.37 -3.52
CA GLY A 85 -18.46 -6.45 -4.62
C GLY A 85 -16.95 -6.32 -4.82
N LEU A 86 -16.51 -6.38 -6.08
CA LEU A 86 -15.09 -6.37 -6.43
C LEU A 86 -14.42 -5.05 -6.03
N GLU A 87 -15.09 -3.92 -6.24
CA GLU A 87 -14.56 -2.59 -5.92
C GLU A 87 -14.31 -2.44 -4.42
N ARG A 88 -15.22 -2.97 -3.59
CA ARG A 88 -15.09 -2.98 -2.13
C ARG A 88 -13.92 -3.85 -1.69
N LEU A 89 -13.78 -5.03 -2.29
CA LEU A 89 -12.69 -5.96 -2.00
C LEU A 89 -11.32 -5.37 -2.40
N VAL A 90 -11.22 -4.81 -3.60
CA VAL A 90 -10.00 -4.17 -4.09
C VAL A 90 -9.64 -2.97 -3.22
N LEU A 91 -10.62 -2.14 -2.84
CA LEU A 91 -10.39 -1.05 -1.89
C LEU A 91 -9.89 -1.56 -0.54
N ALA A 92 -10.51 -2.62 0.02
CA ALA A 92 -10.10 -3.19 1.30
C ALA A 92 -8.66 -3.71 1.25
N ILE A 93 -8.24 -4.35 0.15
CA ILE A 93 -6.86 -4.81 -0.06
C ILE A 93 -5.88 -3.63 -0.17
N LYS A 94 -6.25 -2.59 -0.94
CA LYS A 94 -5.37 -1.43 -1.19
C LYS A 94 -5.33 -0.44 -0.04
N LEU A 95 -6.32 -0.42 0.84
CA LEU A 95 -6.40 0.53 1.96
C LEU A 95 -5.14 0.53 2.84
N PRO A 96 -4.63 -0.61 3.36
CA PRO A 96 -3.38 -0.62 4.13
C PRO A 96 -2.17 -0.15 3.30
N ILE A 97 -2.15 -0.42 2.00
CA ILE A 97 -1.08 0.03 1.08
C ILE A 97 -1.09 1.55 0.96
N VAL A 98 -2.27 2.15 0.70
CA VAL A 98 -2.44 3.60 0.54
C VAL A 98 -2.14 4.34 1.83
N ILE A 99 -2.56 3.79 2.98
CA ILE A 99 -2.20 4.33 4.30
C ILE A 99 -0.69 4.32 4.48
N ALA A 100 -0.03 3.18 4.20
CA ALA A 100 1.42 3.07 4.30
C ALA A 100 2.13 4.08 3.37
N ASP A 101 1.67 4.26 2.14
CA ASP A 101 2.27 5.22 1.20
C ASP A 101 2.12 6.68 1.65
N GLY A 102 0.99 7.04 2.26
CA GLY A 102 0.83 8.34 2.92
C GLY A 102 1.78 8.52 4.11
N LEU A 103 2.00 7.45 4.89
CA LEU A 103 2.99 7.47 5.97
C LEU A 103 4.42 7.55 5.44
N VAL A 104 4.75 6.93 4.30
CA VAL A 104 6.05 7.11 3.65
C VAL A 104 6.31 8.58 3.35
N ALA A 105 5.33 9.32 2.79
CA ALA A 105 5.47 10.75 2.57
C ALA A 105 5.76 11.53 3.87
N LEU A 106 5.05 11.19 4.96
CA LEU A 106 5.29 11.77 6.28
C LEU A 106 6.68 11.40 6.83
N TRP A 107 7.16 10.19 6.59
CA TRP A 107 8.48 9.77 7.02
C TRP A 107 9.61 10.41 6.22
N VAL A 108 9.42 10.66 4.92
CA VAL A 108 10.32 11.51 4.13
C VAL A 108 10.47 12.90 4.76
N TYR A 109 9.36 13.51 5.21
CA TYR A 109 9.39 14.78 5.94
C TYR A 109 10.15 14.72 7.28
N ARG A 110 10.09 13.58 7.98
CA ARG A 110 10.82 13.33 9.24
C ARG A 110 12.31 13.15 8.99
N ILE A 111 12.69 12.27 8.06
CA ILE A 111 14.08 12.01 7.70
C ILE A 111 14.76 13.26 7.16
N ALA A 112 14.06 14.07 6.34
CA ALA A 112 14.57 15.34 5.87
C ALA A 112 15.06 16.23 7.04
N LYS A 113 14.37 16.22 8.19
CA LYS A 113 14.82 16.94 9.40
C LYS A 113 16.13 16.37 9.95
N LEU A 114 16.25 15.04 10.01
CA LEU A 114 17.39 14.34 10.59
C LEU A 114 18.66 14.61 9.79
N VAL A 115 18.55 14.71 8.45
CA VAL A 115 19.68 15.03 7.55
C VAL A 115 19.89 16.54 7.37
N GLY A 116 19.33 17.38 8.25
CA GLY A 116 19.60 18.81 8.29
C GLY A 116 18.81 19.69 7.32
N VAL A 117 17.83 19.15 6.57
CA VAL A 117 16.92 19.96 5.73
C VAL A 117 15.97 20.74 6.65
N ARG A 118 15.80 22.03 6.38
CA ARG A 118 15.01 22.96 7.23
C ARG A 118 13.91 23.68 6.47
N GLY A 119 12.92 24.18 7.23
CA GLY A 119 11.82 25.00 6.73
C GLY A 119 11.04 24.36 5.57
N ARG A 120 10.65 25.20 4.61
CA ARG A 120 9.82 24.84 3.44
C ARG A 120 10.38 23.67 2.61
N ARG A 121 11.71 23.48 2.57
CA ARG A 121 12.33 22.39 1.81
C ARG A 121 11.89 21.00 2.31
N ARG A 122 11.61 20.86 3.61
CA ARG A 122 11.06 19.61 4.17
C ARG A 122 9.65 19.34 3.66
N THR A 123 8.81 20.37 3.64
CA THR A 123 7.44 20.29 3.11
C THR A 123 7.45 19.99 1.61
N LEU A 124 8.40 20.56 0.87
CA LEU A 124 8.61 20.23 -0.55
C LEU A 124 9.05 18.78 -0.74
N ALA A 125 9.92 18.23 0.10
CA ALA A 125 10.29 16.82 0.05
C ALA A 125 9.07 15.90 0.28
N CYS A 126 8.21 16.24 1.25
CA CYS A 126 6.93 15.55 1.46
C CYS A 126 6.04 15.61 0.21
N ALA A 127 5.88 16.79 -0.38
CA ALA A 127 5.07 16.98 -1.58
C ALA A 127 5.64 16.21 -2.78
N ALA A 128 6.96 16.25 -2.95
CA ALA A 128 7.67 15.57 -4.02
C ALA A 128 7.49 14.06 -3.97
N TYR A 129 7.25 13.46 -2.80
CA TYR A 129 6.86 12.06 -2.71
C TYR A 129 5.33 11.87 -2.83
N ALA A 130 4.55 12.59 -2.01
CA ALA A 130 3.10 12.40 -1.91
C ALA A 130 2.38 12.60 -3.25
N LEU A 131 2.86 13.52 -4.09
CA LEU A 131 2.26 13.87 -5.37
C LEU A 131 3.03 13.29 -6.57
N ASN A 132 4.04 12.45 -6.32
CA ASN A 132 4.77 11.79 -7.40
C ASN A 132 3.84 10.78 -8.10
N PRO A 133 3.74 10.82 -9.45
CA PRO A 133 2.87 9.93 -10.20
C PRO A 133 3.22 8.45 -10.00
N LEU A 134 4.48 8.11 -9.75
CA LEU A 134 4.91 6.71 -9.58
C LEU A 134 4.38 6.10 -8.27
N PRO A 135 4.64 6.64 -7.06
CA PRO A 135 4.00 6.15 -5.82
C PRO A 135 2.47 6.17 -5.85
N VAL A 136 1.86 7.20 -6.47
CA VAL A 136 0.41 7.26 -6.68
C VAL A 136 -0.05 6.07 -7.52
N PHE A 137 0.67 5.77 -8.61
CA PHE A 137 0.39 4.63 -9.47
C PHE A 137 0.56 3.30 -8.75
N ILE A 138 1.66 3.08 -8.02
CA ILE A 138 1.93 1.82 -7.31
C ILE A 138 0.85 1.50 -6.27
N SER A 139 0.56 2.45 -5.38
CA SER A 139 -0.40 2.24 -4.29
C SER A 139 -1.86 2.34 -4.74
N GLY A 140 -2.17 3.34 -5.57
CA GLY A 140 -3.53 3.66 -6.00
C GLY A 140 -3.99 2.83 -7.19
N VAL A 141 -3.16 2.68 -8.23
CA VAL A 141 -3.56 2.02 -9.49
C VAL A 141 -3.17 0.55 -9.51
N TRP A 142 -1.90 0.23 -9.23
CA TRP A 142 -1.37 -1.14 -9.31
C TRP A 142 -1.88 -2.01 -8.16
N GLY A 143 -1.76 -1.57 -6.92
CA GLY A 143 -2.07 -2.36 -5.72
C GLY A 143 -0.92 -3.25 -5.25
N MET A 144 0.32 -2.83 -5.52
CA MET A 144 1.51 -3.47 -4.98
C MET A 144 1.87 -2.87 -3.62
N PHE A 145 2.27 -3.71 -2.66
CA PHE A 145 2.42 -3.34 -1.26
C PHE A 145 3.82 -2.82 -0.88
N ASP A 146 4.68 -2.47 -1.85
CA ASP A 146 6.01 -1.89 -1.62
C ASP A 146 6.02 -0.73 -0.62
N PRO A 147 5.00 0.16 -0.57
CA PRO A 147 4.96 1.23 0.41
C PRO A 147 5.01 0.75 1.87
N ILE A 148 4.50 -0.45 2.18
CA ILE A 148 4.58 -1.04 3.51
C ILE A 148 6.03 -1.34 3.86
N ALA A 149 6.76 -2.03 2.97
CA ALA A 149 8.17 -2.33 3.16
C ALA A 149 9.01 -1.05 3.23
N THR A 150 8.72 -0.09 2.36
CA THR A 150 9.38 1.22 2.32
C THR A 150 9.21 1.98 3.62
N LEU A 151 7.99 2.01 4.18
CA LEU A 151 7.72 2.64 5.46
C LEU A 151 8.58 2.07 6.58
N PHE A 152 8.61 0.73 6.73
CA PHE A 152 9.44 0.08 7.74
C PHE A 152 10.94 0.32 7.51
N GLY A 153 11.39 0.37 6.25
CA GLY A 153 12.76 0.76 5.90
C GLY A 153 13.11 2.17 6.37
N LEU A 154 12.24 3.16 6.12
CA LEU A 154 12.44 4.54 6.57
C LEU A 154 12.40 4.67 8.10
N VAL A 155 11.50 3.93 8.77
CA VAL A 155 11.48 3.86 10.24
C VAL A 155 12.79 3.28 10.77
N GLY A 156 13.31 2.20 10.16
CA GLY A 156 14.60 1.62 10.51
C GLY A 156 15.75 2.62 10.36
N ILE A 157 15.79 3.36 9.26
CA ILE A 157 16.78 4.44 9.04
C ILE A 157 16.67 5.53 10.11
N GLU A 158 15.46 5.96 10.46
CA GLU A 158 15.25 6.93 11.53
C GLU A 158 15.78 6.42 12.89
N LEU A 159 15.60 5.14 13.20
CA LEU A 159 16.12 4.54 14.44
C LEU A 159 17.64 4.39 14.45
N LEU A 160 18.28 4.23 13.28
CA LEU A 160 19.73 4.13 13.16
C LEU A 160 20.45 5.49 13.25
N ILE A 161 19.80 6.57 12.78
CA ILE A 161 20.39 7.91 12.75
C ILE A 161 20.17 8.68 14.07
N ARG A 162 19.13 8.31 14.82
CA ARG A 162 18.82 8.92 16.12
C ARG A 162 19.79 8.46 17.21
#